data_AF-A0A0L9VHA0-F1
#
_entry.id   AF-A0A0L9VHA0-F1
#
_cell.length_a   1.000
_cell.length_b   1.000
_cell.length_c   1.000
_cell.angle_alpha   90.00
_cell.angle_beta   90.00
_cell.angle_gamma   90.00
#
_symmetry.space_group_name_H-M   'P 1'
#
loop_
_entity.id
_entity.type
_entity.pdbx_description
1 polymer ?
#
loop_
_entity_poly.entity_id
_entity_poly.type
_entity_poly.pdbx_seq_one_letter_code
_entity_poly.pdbx_strand_id
1 'polypeptide(L)'
;MEFTICIKFGFGNPFKEDSNTEKKIASKLKTCAESSVLLESEEKLRRNLFDLSQCYIMFYAIGLQNIVLIRDPENPRKFYPRFNLEDTSSFQDLDDHSKNVLKRLYNDYYFCRQENLWRQNALKTLPVLLNSSDMLACGEDLGLIPSCVHPVMQELGLVGLRIQRMPSEADLEFGIPSQYSYMTVCAPSCHDCSTLRAWWEEDEDRRLRFFKNVMESNELPPDQCVPEVAHFIIRQHFEAPSMWAIFPLQDLLALKEEYTTRPATEETINDPTNPKHYWRYRVHVSLESLIKDIDLQTNIKDLVRWSGRSLPKEEASGVDASVVAALSVAEAVTVLSVAEAVSEKQKFSSATEKPVLVK
;
A
#
# COMPACT_ATOMS: atom_id res chain seq x y z
N MET A 1 0.22 0.52 22.05
CA MET A 1 0.25 0.33 20.59
C MET A 1 -0.72 1.33 20.00
N GLU A 2 -0.21 2.17 19.11
CA GLU A 2 -1.03 3.05 18.27
C GLU A 2 -1.36 2.27 17.00
N PHE A 3 -2.64 2.00 16.77
CA PHE A 3 -3.10 1.67 15.43
C PHE A 3 -3.13 2.99 14.68
N THR A 4 -2.08 3.24 13.90
CA THR A 4 -1.89 4.53 13.23
C THR A 4 -2.60 4.50 11.90
N ILE A 5 -3.76 5.17 11.81
CA ILE A 5 -4.25 5.63 10.53
C ILE A 5 -3.37 6.81 10.14
N CYS A 6 -2.52 6.63 9.14
CA CYS A 6 -1.73 7.72 8.60
C CYS A 6 -2.63 8.55 7.67
N ILE A 7 -3.06 9.73 8.12
CA ILE A 7 -3.81 10.67 7.27
C ILE A 7 -2.80 11.51 6.48
N LYS A 8 -2.79 11.32 5.16
CA LYS A 8 -2.04 12.19 4.26
C LYS A 8 -2.96 13.29 3.75
N PHE A 9 -2.52 14.53 3.94
CA PHE A 9 -3.13 15.71 3.32
C PHE A 9 -2.36 16.06 2.03
N GLY A 10 -3.07 16.33 0.93
CA GLY A 10 -2.44 16.70 -0.35
C GLY A 10 -1.78 18.09 -0.30
N PHE A 11 -0.66 18.29 -1.00
CA PHE A 11 0.00 19.61 -1.05
C PHE A 11 -0.86 20.65 -1.79
N GLY A 12 -1.12 21.81 -1.16
CA GLY A 12 -1.64 22.99 -1.88
C GLY A 12 -2.60 23.90 -1.10
N ASN A 13 -3.25 23.45 -0.03
CA ASN A 13 -4.15 24.28 0.78
C ASN A 13 -3.63 24.48 2.20
N PRO A 14 -3.53 25.73 2.70
CA PRO A 14 -3.09 25.98 4.07
C PRO A 14 -4.12 25.43 5.08
N PHE A 15 -3.64 24.91 6.21
CA PHE A 15 -4.50 24.64 7.36
C PHE A 15 -5.27 25.90 7.74
N LYS A 16 -6.52 25.71 8.19
CA LYS A 16 -7.34 26.80 8.75
C LYS A 16 -6.56 27.49 9.85
N GLU A 17 -6.75 28.80 9.98
CA GLU A 17 -5.95 29.64 10.89
C GLU A 17 -6.01 29.13 12.34
N ASP A 18 -7.20 28.70 12.76
CA ASP A 18 -7.46 28.09 14.06
C ASP A 18 -6.85 26.69 14.24
N SER A 19 -6.26 26.11 13.21
CA SER A 19 -5.62 24.78 13.24
C SER A 19 -4.14 24.80 12.85
N ASN A 20 -3.59 25.98 12.57
CA ASN A 20 -2.17 26.10 12.24
C ASN A 20 -1.30 26.06 13.51
N THR A 21 -0.90 24.85 13.89
CA THR A 21 -0.11 24.59 15.09
C THR A 21 1.24 25.32 15.08
N GLU A 22 1.88 25.48 13.91
CA GLU A 22 3.13 26.22 13.77
C GLU A 22 2.94 27.72 14.11
N LYS A 23 1.90 28.36 13.58
CA LYS A 23 1.56 29.75 13.91
C LYS A 23 1.15 29.91 15.37
N LYS A 24 0.42 28.94 15.94
CA LYS A 24 0.04 28.94 17.35
C LYS A 24 1.25 28.78 18.27
N ILE A 25 2.17 27.86 17.93
CA ILE A 25 3.43 27.67 18.65
C ILE A 25 4.29 28.93 18.53
N ALA A 26 4.45 29.51 17.34
CA ALA A 26 5.20 30.75 17.12
C ALA A 26 4.59 31.94 17.90
N SER A 27 3.26 32.05 17.92
CA SER A 27 2.54 33.04 18.71
C SER A 27 2.76 32.82 20.21
N LYS A 28 2.62 31.58 20.70
CA LYS A 28 2.80 31.25 22.12
C LYS A 28 4.26 31.42 22.57
N LEU A 29 5.22 31.07 21.71
CA LEU A 29 6.65 31.29 21.95
C LEU A 29 6.98 32.79 21.99
N LYS A 30 6.39 33.61 21.12
CA LYS A 30 6.51 35.09 21.19
C LYS A 30 5.94 35.62 22.50
N THR A 31 4.73 35.20 22.88
CA THR A 31 4.12 35.62 24.15
C THR A 31 4.91 35.14 25.37
N CYS A 32 5.51 33.95 25.32
CA CYS A 32 6.38 33.43 26.39
C CYS A 32 7.72 34.18 26.46
N ALA A 33 8.31 34.55 25.32
CA ALA A 33 9.54 35.34 25.24
C ALA A 33 9.35 36.76 25.80
N GLU A 34 8.16 37.34 25.59
CA GLU A 34 7.78 38.66 26.12
C GLU A 34 7.54 38.66 27.64
N SER A 35 7.27 37.49 28.26
CA SER A 35 7.02 37.36 29.71
C SER A 35 8.26 37.08 30.58
N SER A 36 9.45 36.92 29.99
CA SER A 36 10.80 36.83 30.60
C SER A 36 11.13 35.67 31.57
N VAL A 37 12.41 35.25 31.53
CA VAL A 37 13.16 34.27 32.37
C VAL A 37 13.04 32.77 31.98
N LEU A 38 13.59 32.38 30.81
CA LEU A 38 13.82 30.97 30.45
C LEU A 38 15.24 30.80 29.86
N LEU A 39 16.26 30.78 30.72
CA LEU A 39 17.62 30.34 30.34
C LEU A 39 18.09 29.10 31.12
N GLU A 40 17.42 28.73 32.23
CA GLU A 40 17.75 27.53 33.01
C GLU A 40 16.89 26.29 32.68
N SER A 41 15.81 26.43 31.91
CA SER A 41 14.84 25.35 31.68
C SER A 41 15.10 24.51 30.43
N GLU A 42 15.82 25.02 29.44
CA GLU A 42 15.90 24.42 28.11
C GLU A 42 16.75 23.13 28.12
N GLU A 43 17.91 23.14 28.78
CA GLU A 43 18.74 21.95 28.95
C GLU A 43 18.05 20.86 29.80
N LYS A 44 17.29 21.27 30.81
CA LYS A 44 16.60 20.33 31.71
C LYS A 44 15.41 19.68 31.01
N LEU A 45 14.68 20.43 30.19
CA LEU A 45 13.61 19.89 29.33
C LEU A 45 14.19 18.92 28.29
N ARG A 46 15.32 19.30 27.68
CA ARG A 46 15.99 18.50 26.65
C ARG A 46 16.56 17.21 27.23
N ARG A 47 17.21 17.24 28.40
CA ARG A 47 17.68 16.03 29.11
C ARG A 47 16.51 15.11 29.49
N ASN A 48 15.40 15.65 30.01
CA ASN A 48 14.23 14.84 30.35
C ASN A 48 13.54 14.20 29.13
N LEU A 49 13.50 14.91 27.99
CA LEU A 49 12.98 14.37 26.72
C LEU A 49 13.88 13.26 26.15
N PHE A 50 15.20 13.42 26.24
CA PHE A 50 16.16 12.40 25.83
C PHE A 50 16.10 11.16 26.75
N ASP A 51 16.08 11.32 28.08
CA ASP A 51 16.02 10.20 29.03
C ASP A 51 14.71 9.40 28.91
N LEU A 52 13.56 10.04 28.64
CA LEU A 52 12.30 9.33 28.38
C LEU A 52 12.34 8.54 27.08
N SER A 53 12.98 9.06 26.03
CA SER A 53 13.06 8.37 24.74
C SER A 53 14.04 7.18 24.77
N GLN A 54 15.12 7.27 25.54
CA GLN A 54 16.24 6.33 25.48
C GLN A 54 16.12 5.19 26.49
N CYS A 55 15.49 5.42 27.66
CA CYS A 55 15.24 4.37 28.66
C CYS A 55 14.07 3.45 28.30
N TYR A 56 13.03 3.92 27.59
CA TYR A 56 11.90 3.07 27.18
C TYR A 56 12.27 2.10 26.05
N ILE A 57 13.09 2.55 25.10
CA ILE A 57 13.46 1.74 23.93
C ILE A 57 14.47 0.64 24.31
N MET A 58 15.40 0.93 25.23
CA MET A 58 16.46 -0.01 25.60
C MET A 58 15.99 -1.12 26.56
N PHE A 59 14.98 -0.86 27.41
CA PHE A 59 14.42 -1.86 28.33
C PHE A 59 13.44 -2.83 27.66
N TYR A 60 12.69 -2.38 26.64
CA TYR A 60 11.76 -3.22 25.88
C TYR A 60 12.46 -4.14 24.86
N ALA A 61 13.65 -3.77 24.37
CA ALA A 61 14.27 -4.47 23.25
C ALA A 61 15.10 -5.73 23.63
N ILE A 62 15.58 -5.87 24.88
CA ILE A 62 16.67 -6.82 25.18
C ILE A 62 16.23 -8.04 26.02
N GLY A 63 15.11 -8.00 26.76
CA GLY A 63 14.78 -9.03 27.77
C GLY A 63 13.50 -9.86 27.59
N LEU A 64 12.62 -9.56 26.62
CA LEU A 64 11.25 -10.09 26.57
C LEU A 64 10.92 -10.84 25.27
N GLN A 65 11.90 -11.54 24.67
CA GLN A 65 11.68 -12.13 23.35
C GLN A 65 10.76 -13.37 23.36
N ASN A 66 10.76 -14.16 24.44
CA ASN A 66 10.02 -15.42 24.54
C ASN A 66 9.08 -15.46 25.77
N ILE A 67 8.11 -14.55 25.82
CA ILE A 67 7.03 -14.61 26.82
C ILE A 67 5.67 -14.52 26.12
N VAL A 68 4.68 -15.26 26.59
CA VAL A 68 3.32 -15.24 26.02
C VAL A 68 2.38 -14.24 26.72
N LEU A 69 2.68 -13.89 27.96
CA LEU A 69 1.92 -12.96 28.79
C LEU A 69 2.85 -11.90 29.37
N ILE A 70 2.45 -10.64 29.27
CA ILE A 70 3.15 -9.50 29.85
C ILE A 70 2.43 -9.10 31.13
N ARG A 71 3.19 -8.85 32.19
CA ARG A 71 2.65 -8.43 33.48
C ARG A 71 2.32 -6.95 33.47
N ASP A 72 1.17 -6.60 34.03
CA ASP A 72 0.77 -5.21 34.20
C ASP A 72 1.71 -4.49 35.19
N PRO A 73 2.25 -3.31 34.83
CA PRO A 73 3.22 -2.60 35.67
C PRO A 73 2.58 -1.99 36.93
N GLU A 74 1.27 -1.67 36.91
CA GLU A 74 0.56 -1.06 38.03
C GLU A 74 -0.07 -2.12 38.94
N ASN A 75 -0.50 -3.25 38.38
CA ASN A 75 -1.13 -4.33 39.12
C ASN A 75 -0.44 -5.68 38.88
N PRO A 76 0.41 -6.16 39.82
CA PRO A 76 1.14 -7.42 39.68
C PRO A 76 0.27 -8.68 39.52
N ARG A 77 -1.05 -8.61 39.74
CA ARG A 77 -1.97 -9.74 39.54
C ARG A 77 -2.58 -9.77 38.14
N LYS A 78 -2.38 -8.74 37.32
CA LYS A 78 -2.92 -8.66 35.96
C LYS A 78 -1.85 -9.00 34.94
N PHE A 79 -2.30 -9.62 33.86
CA PHE A 79 -1.48 -9.98 32.71
C PHE A 79 -2.26 -9.65 31.44
N TYR A 80 -1.55 -9.28 30.39
CA TYR A 80 -2.11 -9.13 29.05
C TYR A 80 -1.32 -9.98 28.06
N PRO A 81 -1.97 -10.53 27.02
CA PRO A 81 -1.29 -11.31 26.00
C PRO A 81 -0.22 -10.47 25.27
N ARG A 82 0.94 -11.07 25.00
CA ARG A 82 1.94 -10.47 24.10
C ARG A 82 1.33 -10.35 22.70
N PHE A 83 1.62 -9.26 22.01
CA PHE A 83 1.27 -9.14 20.60
C PHE A 83 2.05 -10.16 19.76
N ASN A 84 1.41 -10.77 18.76
CA ASN A 84 1.99 -11.90 18.01
C ASN A 84 2.58 -12.99 18.92
N LEU A 85 1.85 -13.38 19.97
CA LEU A 85 2.32 -14.44 20.88
C LEU A 85 2.61 -15.75 20.15
N GLU A 86 1.96 -16.01 19.01
CA GLU A 86 2.16 -17.21 18.19
C GLU A 86 3.59 -17.32 17.62
N ASP A 87 4.27 -16.19 17.44
CA ASP A 87 5.64 -16.13 16.92
C ASP A 87 6.69 -16.54 17.97
N THR A 88 6.29 -16.71 19.24
CA THR A 88 7.21 -17.05 20.32
C THR A 88 7.43 -18.55 20.43
N SER A 89 8.68 -18.96 20.69
CA SER A 89 8.97 -20.38 20.95
C SER A 89 8.17 -20.90 22.15
N SER A 90 8.04 -20.07 23.19
CA SER A 90 7.25 -20.40 24.39
C SER A 90 5.78 -20.68 24.10
N PHE A 91 5.18 -20.09 23.06
CA PHE A 91 3.84 -20.46 22.64
C PHE A 91 3.83 -21.79 21.89
N GLN A 92 4.82 -22.01 21.02
CA GLN A 92 4.95 -23.24 20.25
C GLN A 92 5.18 -24.47 21.14
N ASP A 93 5.83 -24.29 22.28
CA ASP A 93 6.09 -25.36 23.27
C ASP A 93 4.87 -25.74 24.12
N LEU A 94 3.78 -24.96 24.08
CA LEU A 94 2.55 -25.26 24.82
C LEU A 94 1.76 -26.41 24.19
N ASP A 95 0.97 -27.08 25.03
CA ASP A 95 -0.03 -28.05 24.56
C ASP A 95 -1.16 -27.36 23.77
N ASP A 96 -1.86 -28.12 22.92
CA ASP A 96 -2.90 -27.60 22.03
C ASP A 96 -4.06 -26.94 22.79
N HIS A 97 -4.39 -27.44 23.99
CA HIS A 97 -5.45 -26.83 24.80
C HIS A 97 -5.03 -25.43 25.28
N SER A 98 -3.84 -25.31 25.86
CA SER A 98 -3.28 -24.03 26.31
C SER A 98 -3.12 -23.04 25.15
N LYS A 99 -2.65 -23.49 23.98
CA LYS A 99 -2.57 -22.68 22.76
C LYS A 99 -3.92 -22.11 22.38
N ASN A 100 -4.95 -22.94 22.33
CA ASN A 100 -6.30 -22.52 21.97
C ASN A 100 -6.89 -21.52 22.97
N VAL A 101 -6.67 -21.72 24.28
CA VAL A 101 -7.12 -20.78 25.32
C VAL A 101 -6.42 -19.42 25.17
N LEU A 102 -5.10 -19.41 24.99
CA LEU A 102 -4.33 -18.18 24.82
C LEU A 102 -4.70 -17.45 23.53
N LYS A 103 -4.92 -18.16 22.41
CA LYS A 103 -5.43 -17.58 21.15
C LYS A 103 -6.78 -16.90 21.36
N ARG A 104 -7.69 -17.55 22.07
CA ARG A 104 -9.00 -16.98 22.38
C ARG A 104 -8.87 -15.72 23.24
N LEU A 105 -8.03 -15.74 24.28
CA LEU A 105 -7.79 -14.58 25.15
C LEU A 105 -7.11 -13.43 24.40
N TYR A 106 -6.16 -13.75 23.52
CA TYR A 106 -5.51 -12.79 22.63
C TYR A 106 -6.51 -12.11 21.71
N ASN A 107 -7.34 -12.89 21.03
CA ASN A 107 -8.35 -12.36 20.12
C ASN A 107 -9.37 -11.49 20.85
N ASP A 108 -9.87 -11.96 22.00
CA ASP A 108 -10.80 -11.20 22.83
C ASP A 108 -10.15 -9.89 23.33
N TYR A 109 -8.89 -9.94 23.76
CA TYR A 109 -8.19 -8.77 24.28
C TYR A 109 -7.92 -7.73 23.20
N TYR A 110 -7.35 -8.10 22.05
CA TYR A 110 -6.99 -7.12 21.02
C TYR A 110 -8.16 -6.79 20.09
N PHE A 111 -8.94 -7.76 19.61
CA PHE A 111 -9.92 -7.53 18.53
C PHE A 111 -11.38 -7.48 18.99
N CYS A 112 -11.67 -7.65 20.29
CA CYS A 112 -13.04 -7.52 20.79
C CYS A 112 -13.17 -6.42 21.84
N ARG A 113 -12.39 -6.46 22.92
CA ARG A 113 -12.53 -5.52 24.04
C ARG A 113 -12.14 -4.08 23.69
N GLN A 114 -11.12 -3.92 22.85
CA GLN A 114 -10.54 -2.62 22.54
C GLN A 114 -11.27 -1.89 21.41
N GLU A 115 -12.10 -2.59 20.63
CA GLU A 115 -12.85 -2.04 19.49
C GLU A 115 -13.65 -0.79 19.86
N ASN A 116 -14.41 -0.84 20.97
CA ASN A 116 -15.19 0.30 21.43
C ASN A 116 -14.31 1.48 21.86
N LEU A 117 -13.19 1.20 22.55
CA LEU A 117 -12.26 2.23 22.99
C LEU A 117 -11.59 2.92 21.80
N TRP A 118 -11.14 2.14 20.82
CA TRP A 118 -10.53 2.66 19.59
C TRP A 118 -11.52 3.49 18.78
N ARG A 119 -12.74 3.00 18.58
CA ARG A 119 -13.79 3.76 17.92
C ARG A 119 -14.04 5.10 18.61
N GLN A 120 -14.21 5.11 19.94
CA GLN A 120 -14.45 6.35 20.69
C GLN A 120 -13.29 7.33 20.59
N ASN A 121 -12.04 6.86 20.68
CA ASN A 121 -10.86 7.70 20.54
C ASN A 121 -10.71 8.26 19.11
N ALA A 122 -11.01 7.43 18.09
CA ALA A 122 -11.00 7.85 16.70
C ALA A 122 -12.04 8.93 16.43
N LEU A 123 -13.29 8.74 16.87
CA LEU A 123 -14.37 9.73 16.71
C LEU A 123 -14.13 11.02 17.51
N LYS A 124 -13.29 10.98 18.55
CA LYS A 124 -12.86 12.20 19.25
C LYS A 124 -11.80 12.99 18.47
N THR A 125 -10.91 12.30 17.76
CA THR A 125 -9.67 12.88 17.21
C THR A 125 -9.77 13.18 15.72
N LEU A 126 -10.27 12.22 14.93
CA LEU A 126 -10.32 12.31 13.48
C LEU A 126 -11.20 13.48 12.99
N PRO A 127 -12.39 13.77 13.56
CA PRO A 127 -13.17 14.93 13.12
C PRO A 127 -12.44 16.26 13.30
N VAL A 128 -11.63 16.40 14.34
CA VAL A 128 -10.84 17.61 14.57
C VAL A 128 -9.77 17.76 13.48
N LEU A 129 -9.11 16.67 13.12
CA LEU A 129 -8.12 16.64 12.01
C LEU A 129 -8.78 16.93 10.66
N LEU A 130 -9.91 16.28 10.37
CA LEU A 130 -10.65 16.48 9.12
C LEU A 130 -11.15 17.91 8.96
N ASN A 131 -11.62 18.54 10.04
CA ASN A 131 -12.09 19.92 10.00
C ASN A 131 -10.95 20.95 9.92
N SER A 132 -9.70 20.56 10.13
CA SER A 132 -8.55 21.47 10.14
C SER A 132 -8.17 22.02 8.77
N SER A 133 -8.62 21.38 7.69
CA SER A 133 -8.35 21.74 6.31
C SER A 133 -9.49 21.30 5.39
N ASP A 134 -9.55 21.87 4.18
CA ASP A 134 -10.48 21.45 3.13
C ASP A 134 -9.82 20.44 2.16
N MET A 135 -8.63 19.93 2.50
CA MET A 135 -7.93 18.89 1.75
C MET A 135 -8.64 17.55 1.89
N LEU A 136 -8.71 16.79 0.80
CA LEU A 136 -9.18 15.40 0.84
C LEU A 136 -8.24 14.57 1.72
N ALA A 137 -8.80 13.89 2.71
CA ALA A 137 -8.07 13.03 3.62
C ALA A 137 -8.18 11.57 3.17
N CYS A 138 -7.02 10.96 2.94
CA CYS A 138 -6.91 9.53 2.69
C CYS A 138 -6.33 8.86 3.93
N GLY A 139 -7.02 7.85 4.44
CA GLY A 139 -6.52 6.99 5.51
C GLY A 139 -5.80 5.79 4.92
N GLU A 140 -4.55 5.60 5.30
CA GLU A 140 -3.85 4.34 5.05
C GLU A 140 -4.44 3.24 5.94
N ASP A 141 -5.25 2.36 5.35
CA ASP A 141 -5.96 1.24 6.01
C ASP A 141 -5.43 -0.13 5.56
N LEU A 142 -4.10 -0.24 5.41
CA LEU A 142 -3.44 -1.48 4.99
C LEU A 142 -2.95 -2.32 6.18
N GLY A 143 -2.84 -3.62 5.98
CA GLY A 143 -2.31 -4.56 6.97
C GLY A 143 -3.31 -4.98 8.04
N LEU A 144 -2.82 -5.29 9.24
CA LEU A 144 -3.66 -5.76 10.34
C LEU A 144 -4.38 -4.59 11.00
N ILE A 145 -5.64 -4.38 10.60
CA ILE A 145 -6.49 -3.31 11.12
C ILE A 145 -7.67 -3.86 11.95
N PRO A 146 -8.03 -3.18 13.06
CA PRO A 146 -9.23 -3.50 13.83
C PRO A 146 -10.51 -3.40 13.01
N SER A 147 -11.52 -4.17 13.40
CA SER A 147 -12.80 -4.22 12.67
C SER A 147 -13.55 -2.88 12.69
N CYS A 148 -13.31 -2.02 13.70
CA CYS A 148 -13.90 -0.68 13.77
C CYS A 148 -13.34 0.32 12.76
N VAL A 149 -12.17 0.08 12.16
CA VAL A 149 -11.49 1.06 11.29
C VAL A 149 -12.36 1.39 10.07
N HIS A 150 -12.77 0.37 9.30
CA HIS A 150 -13.56 0.60 8.08
C HIS A 150 -14.90 1.32 8.36
N PRO A 151 -15.72 0.92 9.35
CA PRO A 151 -16.94 1.65 9.69
C PRO A 151 -16.70 3.10 10.11
N VAL A 152 -15.63 3.39 10.87
CA VAL A 152 -15.30 4.76 11.28
C VAL A 152 -14.86 5.60 10.08
N MET A 153 -14.04 5.04 9.19
CA MET A 153 -13.62 5.73 7.97
C MET A 153 -14.82 6.06 7.09
N GLN A 154 -15.75 5.12 6.92
CA GLN A 154 -16.99 5.35 6.19
C GLN A 154 -17.87 6.43 6.84
N GLU A 155 -18.06 6.37 8.18
CA GLU A 155 -18.84 7.37 8.93
C GLU A 155 -18.26 8.78 8.79
N LEU A 156 -16.93 8.90 8.74
CA LEU A 156 -16.22 10.17 8.64
C LEU A 156 -15.94 10.63 7.19
N GLY A 157 -16.30 9.82 6.19
CA GLY A 157 -16.02 10.11 4.79
C GLY A 157 -14.52 10.10 4.42
N LEU A 158 -13.71 9.30 5.13
CA LEU A 158 -12.30 9.09 4.83
C LEU A 158 -12.15 8.15 3.62
N VAL A 159 -11.24 8.50 2.71
CA VAL A 159 -10.94 7.65 1.54
C VAL A 159 -9.92 6.59 1.95
N GLY A 160 -10.23 5.30 1.70
CA GLY A 160 -9.32 4.18 1.96
C GLY A 160 -8.32 3.92 0.83
N LEU A 161 -7.29 3.12 1.08
CA LEU A 161 -6.31 2.68 0.07
C LEU A 161 -6.57 1.24 -0.36
N ARG A 162 -6.51 0.98 -1.66
CA ARG A 162 -6.64 -0.36 -2.23
C ARG A 162 -5.42 -0.69 -3.08
N ILE A 163 -4.48 -1.41 -2.48
CA ILE A 163 -3.32 -1.93 -3.18
C ILE A 163 -3.62 -3.38 -3.58
N GLN A 164 -3.59 -3.70 -4.86
CA GLN A 164 -4.04 -5.02 -5.35
C GLN A 164 -3.33 -6.22 -4.67
N ARG A 165 -2.13 -6.03 -4.14
CA ARG A 165 -1.34 -7.10 -3.52
C ARG A 165 -1.52 -7.20 -2.01
N MET A 166 -2.29 -6.27 -1.44
CA MET A 166 -2.59 -6.18 -0.02
C MET A 166 -4.11 -6.00 0.12
N PRO A 167 -4.90 -7.02 -0.25
CA PRO A 167 -6.34 -6.96 -0.11
C PRO A 167 -6.73 -6.74 1.36
N SER A 168 -7.79 -5.97 1.58
CA SER A 168 -8.32 -5.72 2.93
C SER A 168 -9.11 -6.93 3.45
N GLU A 169 -9.59 -7.77 2.53
CA GLU A 169 -10.38 -8.98 2.78
C GLU A 169 -9.46 -10.17 3.12
N ALA A 170 -9.69 -10.81 4.26
CA ALA A 170 -8.84 -11.90 4.76
C ALA A 170 -8.82 -13.15 3.86
N ASP A 171 -9.87 -13.38 3.07
CA ASP A 171 -10.02 -14.58 2.23
C ASP A 171 -9.48 -14.38 0.80
N LEU A 172 -8.98 -13.18 0.47
CA LEU A 172 -8.45 -12.87 -0.85
C LEU A 172 -6.92 -12.84 -0.83
N GLU A 173 -6.30 -13.50 -1.80
CA GLU A 173 -4.85 -13.39 -2.05
C GLU A 173 -4.52 -12.09 -2.81
N PHE A 174 -5.39 -11.70 -3.74
CA PHE A 174 -5.26 -10.49 -4.56
C PHE A 174 -6.54 -9.68 -4.50
N GLY A 175 -6.40 -8.36 -4.43
CA GLY A 175 -7.50 -7.42 -4.61
C GLY A 175 -8.07 -7.51 -6.02
N ILE A 176 -9.38 -7.30 -6.12
CA ILE A 176 -10.13 -7.34 -7.37
C ILE A 176 -10.60 -5.91 -7.69
N PRO A 177 -9.89 -5.15 -8.56
CA PRO A 177 -10.15 -3.73 -8.75
C PRO A 177 -11.57 -3.39 -9.21
N SER A 178 -12.23 -4.27 -9.95
CA SER A 178 -13.63 -4.12 -10.36
C SER A 178 -14.62 -4.13 -9.18
N GLN A 179 -14.23 -4.66 -8.02
CA GLN A 179 -15.05 -4.74 -6.81
C GLN A 179 -14.73 -3.64 -5.79
N TYR A 180 -13.76 -2.76 -6.07
CA TYR A 180 -13.40 -1.69 -5.14
C TYR A 180 -14.55 -0.67 -4.97
N SER A 181 -14.78 -0.25 -3.73
CA SER A 181 -15.77 0.78 -3.43
C SER A 181 -15.32 2.17 -3.87
N TYR A 182 -16.28 3.06 -4.19
CA TYR A 182 -15.98 4.41 -4.69
C TYR A 182 -15.08 5.23 -3.75
N MET A 183 -15.27 5.16 -2.43
CA MET A 183 -14.49 5.92 -1.44
C MET A 183 -13.08 5.35 -1.21
N THR A 184 -12.37 5.04 -2.29
CA THR A 184 -11.01 4.49 -2.24
C THR A 184 -10.08 5.14 -3.25
N VAL A 185 -8.78 5.08 -2.96
CA VAL A 185 -7.68 5.27 -3.91
C VAL A 185 -7.11 3.90 -4.25
N CYS A 186 -7.17 3.51 -5.52
CA CYS A 186 -6.58 2.25 -5.97
C CYS A 186 -5.19 2.46 -6.60
N ALA A 187 -4.31 1.48 -6.42
CA ALA A 187 -3.02 1.40 -7.08
C ALA A 187 -2.53 -0.05 -7.23
N PRO A 188 -1.78 -0.39 -8.29
CA PRO A 188 -1.17 -1.72 -8.42
C PRO A 188 -0.05 -1.97 -7.39
N SER A 189 0.74 -0.95 -7.08
CA SER A 189 1.80 -0.99 -6.07
C SER A 189 1.90 0.33 -5.30
N CYS A 190 2.72 0.34 -4.24
CA CYS A 190 3.06 1.53 -3.47
C CYS A 190 4.56 1.56 -3.15
N HIS A 191 5.02 2.64 -2.53
CA HIS A 191 6.44 2.80 -2.19
C HIS A 191 7.01 1.79 -1.19
N ASP A 192 6.17 1.11 -0.40
CA ASP A 192 6.58 0.16 0.64
C ASP A 192 6.51 -1.30 0.18
N CYS A 193 6.24 -1.53 -1.11
CA CYS A 193 6.28 -2.86 -1.70
C CYS A 193 7.11 -2.87 -3.00
N SER A 194 7.36 -4.06 -3.52
CA SER A 194 8.03 -4.22 -4.82
C SER A 194 7.22 -3.58 -5.95
N THR A 195 7.88 -3.12 -7.01
CA THR A 195 7.18 -2.58 -8.19
C THR A 195 6.34 -3.66 -8.87
N LEU A 196 5.45 -3.28 -9.79
CA LEU A 196 4.68 -4.23 -10.62
C LEU A 196 5.54 -5.26 -11.34
N ARG A 197 6.66 -4.82 -11.92
CA ARG A 197 7.57 -5.73 -12.58
C ARG A 197 8.26 -6.67 -11.59
N ALA A 198 8.83 -6.11 -10.52
CA ALA A 198 9.57 -6.91 -9.54
C ALA A 198 8.68 -7.98 -8.91
N TRP A 199 7.46 -7.61 -8.56
CA TRP A 199 6.47 -8.53 -8.02
C TRP A 199 6.02 -9.59 -9.01
N TRP A 200 5.90 -9.28 -10.29
CA TRP A 200 5.60 -10.31 -11.28
C TRP A 200 6.73 -11.34 -11.41
N GLU A 201 7.98 -10.86 -11.34
CA GLU A 201 9.18 -11.65 -11.62
C GLU A 201 9.70 -12.44 -10.41
N GLU A 202 9.44 -11.98 -9.17
CA GLU A 202 10.06 -12.54 -7.95
C GLU A 202 9.53 -13.92 -7.51
N ASP A 203 8.29 -14.29 -7.83
CA ASP A 203 7.64 -15.52 -7.34
C ASP A 203 6.81 -16.18 -8.45
N GLU A 204 7.30 -17.32 -8.95
CA GLU A 204 6.66 -18.11 -10.02
C GLU A 204 5.30 -18.70 -9.61
N ASP A 205 5.20 -19.25 -8.40
CA ASP A 205 3.96 -19.87 -7.91
C ASP A 205 2.85 -18.83 -7.75
N ARG A 206 3.19 -17.65 -7.21
CA ARG A 206 2.25 -16.53 -7.12
C ARG A 206 1.87 -16.00 -8.49
N ARG A 207 2.82 -15.88 -9.41
CA ARG A 207 2.56 -15.47 -10.80
C ARG A 207 1.57 -16.41 -11.48
N LEU A 208 1.75 -17.73 -11.33
CA LEU A 208 0.83 -18.75 -11.85
C LEU A 208 -0.59 -18.60 -11.29
N ARG A 209 -0.72 -18.41 -9.97
CA ARG A 209 -2.03 -18.19 -9.32
C ARG A 209 -2.69 -16.90 -9.78
N PHE A 210 -1.94 -15.80 -9.91
CA PHE A 210 -2.49 -14.53 -10.38
C PHE A 210 -2.96 -14.62 -11.84
N PHE A 211 -2.14 -15.21 -12.72
CA PHE A 211 -2.49 -15.37 -14.12
C PHE A 211 -3.75 -16.22 -14.32
N LYS A 212 -3.90 -17.27 -13.52
CA LYS A 212 -5.08 -18.12 -13.53
C LYS A 212 -6.31 -17.46 -12.92
N ASN A 213 -6.19 -16.86 -11.74
CA ASN A 213 -7.34 -16.44 -10.95
C ASN A 213 -7.78 -15.00 -11.24
N VAL A 214 -6.88 -14.13 -11.73
CA VAL A 214 -7.15 -12.71 -11.99
C VAL A 214 -7.16 -12.41 -13.48
N MET A 215 -6.23 -12.98 -14.25
CA MET A 215 -6.23 -12.84 -15.72
C MET A 215 -7.07 -13.92 -16.42
N GLU A 216 -7.67 -14.85 -15.66
CA GLU A 216 -8.56 -15.92 -16.15
C GLU A 216 -7.94 -16.78 -17.28
N SER A 217 -6.61 -16.91 -17.30
CA SER A 217 -5.89 -17.67 -18.32
C SER A 217 -5.36 -19.00 -17.79
N ASN A 218 -5.52 -20.07 -18.58
CA ASN A 218 -4.97 -21.39 -18.26
C ASN A 218 -3.58 -21.65 -18.87
N GLU A 219 -3.00 -20.65 -19.51
CA GLU A 219 -1.67 -20.76 -20.11
C GLU A 219 -0.55 -20.51 -19.10
N LEU A 220 0.68 -20.73 -19.53
CA LEU A 220 1.85 -20.37 -18.73
C LEU A 220 2.09 -18.86 -18.83
N PRO A 221 2.14 -18.14 -17.71
CA PRO A 221 2.47 -16.72 -17.71
C PRO A 221 3.93 -16.50 -18.15
N PRO A 222 4.24 -15.38 -18.82
CA PRO A 222 5.63 -15.02 -19.13
C PRO A 222 6.45 -14.80 -17.85
N ASP A 223 7.70 -15.24 -17.84
CA ASP A 223 8.58 -15.11 -16.68
C ASP A 223 8.94 -13.66 -16.35
N GLN A 224 9.04 -12.82 -17.39
CA GLN A 224 9.26 -11.40 -17.28
C GLN A 224 7.95 -10.62 -17.38
N CYS A 225 7.90 -9.47 -16.72
CA CYS A 225 6.76 -8.58 -16.83
C CYS A 225 6.83 -7.81 -18.15
N VAL A 226 6.25 -8.40 -19.20
CA VAL A 226 6.14 -7.78 -20.53
C VAL A 226 5.09 -6.66 -20.56
N PRO A 227 5.19 -5.68 -21.47
CA PRO A 227 4.27 -4.55 -21.56
C PRO A 227 2.79 -4.93 -21.59
N GLU A 228 2.44 -6.06 -22.19
CA GLU A 228 1.07 -6.56 -22.28
C GLU A 228 0.50 -6.94 -20.91
N VAL A 229 1.31 -7.58 -20.06
CA VAL A 229 0.94 -7.92 -18.67
C VAL A 229 0.81 -6.64 -17.84
N ALA A 230 1.78 -5.72 -17.95
CA ALA A 230 1.72 -4.44 -17.26
C ALA A 230 0.48 -3.64 -17.67
N HIS A 231 0.17 -3.60 -18.96
CA HIS A 231 -1.01 -2.93 -19.50
C HIS A 231 -2.30 -3.54 -18.97
N PHE A 232 -2.44 -4.87 -18.96
CA PHE A 232 -3.60 -5.55 -18.36
C PHE A 232 -3.78 -5.11 -16.89
N ILE A 233 -2.70 -5.16 -16.11
CA ILE A 233 -2.79 -4.86 -14.67
C ILE A 233 -3.06 -3.37 -14.43
N ILE A 234 -2.47 -2.47 -15.22
CA ILE A 234 -2.71 -1.02 -15.07
C ILE A 234 -4.14 -0.67 -15.50
N ARG A 235 -4.62 -1.27 -16.59
CA ARG A 235 -5.96 -1.05 -17.11
C ARG A 235 -7.06 -1.36 -16.11
N GLN A 236 -7.01 -2.50 -15.41
CA GLN A 236 -8.01 -2.83 -14.39
C GLN A 236 -8.10 -1.79 -13.26
N HIS A 237 -7.00 -1.08 -12.95
CA HIS A 237 -7.01 0.00 -11.96
C HIS A 237 -7.57 1.30 -12.53
N PHE A 238 -7.32 1.60 -13.81
CA PHE A 238 -8.01 2.69 -14.49
C PHE A 238 -9.52 2.44 -14.54
N GLU A 239 -9.97 1.21 -14.80
CA GLU A 239 -11.38 0.84 -14.88
C GLU A 239 -12.05 0.64 -13.50
N ALA A 240 -11.28 0.62 -12.41
CA ALA A 240 -11.81 0.40 -11.06
C ALA A 240 -12.84 1.49 -10.68
N PRO A 241 -13.87 1.19 -9.87
CA PRO A 241 -14.84 2.19 -9.40
C PRO A 241 -14.28 3.20 -8.40
N SER A 242 -13.04 3.00 -7.94
CA SER A 242 -12.34 3.88 -6.99
C SER A 242 -12.35 5.35 -7.43
N MET A 243 -12.54 6.26 -6.48
CA MET A 243 -12.52 7.71 -6.72
C MET A 243 -11.22 8.14 -7.40
N TRP A 244 -10.08 7.62 -6.93
CA TRP A 244 -8.77 7.91 -7.52
C TRP A 244 -8.07 6.61 -7.93
N ALA A 245 -7.43 6.64 -9.10
CA ALA A 245 -6.44 5.67 -9.52
C ALA A 245 -5.08 6.37 -9.56
N ILE A 246 -4.15 5.94 -8.71
CA ILE A 246 -2.81 6.54 -8.59
C ILE A 246 -1.78 5.47 -8.90
N PHE A 247 -0.83 5.81 -9.77
CA PHE A 247 0.18 4.87 -10.24
C PHE A 247 1.57 5.35 -9.88
N PRO A 248 2.40 4.50 -9.25
CA PRO A 248 3.83 4.74 -9.19
C PRO A 248 4.40 4.87 -10.61
N LEU A 249 5.28 5.83 -10.82
CA LEU A 249 5.86 6.09 -12.14
C LEU A 249 6.57 4.84 -12.67
N GLN A 250 7.19 4.03 -11.80
CA GLN A 250 7.84 2.77 -12.16
C GLN A 250 6.89 1.79 -12.85
N ASP A 251 5.64 1.72 -12.40
CA ASP A 251 4.64 0.82 -12.98
C ASP A 251 4.21 1.32 -14.36
N LEU A 252 4.03 2.64 -14.53
CA LEU A 252 3.71 3.22 -15.84
C LEU A 252 4.83 3.03 -16.86
N LEU A 253 6.10 3.07 -16.44
CA LEU A 253 7.23 2.80 -17.33
C LEU A 253 7.24 1.35 -17.84
N ALA A 254 6.61 0.42 -17.12
CA ALA A 254 6.50 -0.98 -17.56
C ALA A 254 5.60 -1.16 -18.79
N LEU A 255 4.83 -0.13 -19.20
CA LEU A 255 4.04 -0.15 -20.43
C LEU A 255 4.90 -0.12 -21.70
N LYS A 256 6.21 0.07 -21.59
CA LYS A 256 7.12 0.20 -22.73
C LYS A 256 8.47 -0.46 -22.45
N GLU A 257 8.84 -1.43 -23.29
CA GLU A 257 10.01 -2.30 -23.08
C GLU A 257 11.33 -1.50 -23.01
N GLU A 258 11.43 -0.40 -23.75
CA GLU A 258 12.59 0.49 -23.78
C GLU A 258 12.89 1.16 -22.42
N TYR A 259 11.90 1.23 -21.52
CA TYR A 259 12.07 1.74 -20.16
C TYR A 259 12.24 0.63 -19.11
N THR A 260 12.33 -0.63 -19.55
CA THR A 260 12.47 -1.80 -18.68
C THR A 260 13.85 -2.46 -18.73
N THR A 261 14.87 -1.70 -19.16
CA THR A 261 16.23 -2.20 -19.46
C THR A 261 17.06 -2.66 -18.25
N ARG A 262 16.65 -2.31 -17.03
CA ARG A 262 17.32 -2.71 -15.78
C ARG A 262 16.56 -3.84 -15.07
N PRO A 263 17.23 -4.60 -14.19
CA PRO A 263 16.57 -5.61 -13.37
C PRO A 263 15.40 -5.03 -12.58
N ALA A 264 14.26 -5.71 -12.59
CA ALA A 264 13.03 -5.19 -11.97
C ALA A 264 13.19 -4.94 -10.46
N THR A 265 13.95 -5.79 -9.77
CA THR A 265 14.22 -5.67 -8.32
C THR A 265 14.97 -4.39 -7.95
N GLU A 266 15.79 -3.84 -8.84
CA GLU A 266 16.49 -2.57 -8.63
C GLU A 266 15.57 -1.35 -8.73
N GLU A 267 14.32 -1.55 -9.17
CA GLU A 267 13.32 -0.50 -9.33
C GLU A 267 12.53 -0.20 -8.06
N THR A 268 12.62 -1.10 -7.09
CA THR A 268 11.99 -0.99 -5.78
C THR A 268 12.64 0.12 -4.96
N ILE A 269 11.83 1.08 -4.52
CA ILE A 269 12.32 2.27 -3.82
C ILE A 269 12.57 2.01 -2.32
N ASN A 270 11.76 1.15 -1.69
CA ASN A 270 11.87 0.78 -0.28
C ASN A 270 11.79 -0.73 -0.05
N ASP A 271 12.44 -1.18 1.02
CA ASP A 271 12.17 -2.46 1.65
C ASP A 271 11.86 -2.21 3.14
N PRO A 272 10.58 -2.27 3.58
CA PRO A 272 10.21 -2.00 4.96
C PRO A 272 10.75 -3.05 5.94
N THR A 273 11.17 -4.22 5.46
CA THR A 273 11.77 -5.27 6.30
C THR A 273 13.22 -4.97 6.67
N ASN A 274 13.85 -4.05 5.94
CA ASN A 274 15.23 -3.67 6.15
C ASN A 274 15.32 -2.29 6.84
N PRO A 275 15.56 -2.22 8.17
CA PRO A 275 15.61 -0.96 8.91
C PRO A 275 16.80 -0.07 8.51
N LYS A 276 17.78 -0.61 7.77
CA LYS A 276 18.94 0.13 7.24
C LYS A 276 18.78 0.44 5.75
N HIS A 277 17.60 0.24 5.18
CA HIS A 277 17.35 0.52 3.78
C HIS A 277 17.58 2.00 3.45
N TYR A 278 18.11 2.24 2.25
CA TYR A 278 18.45 3.59 1.80
C TYR A 278 17.65 3.95 0.55
N TRP A 279 16.84 5.01 0.67
CA TRP A 279 15.92 5.54 -0.34
C TRP A 279 16.63 6.17 -1.55
N ARG A 280 17.27 5.33 -2.37
CA ARG A 280 18.21 5.77 -3.42
C ARG A 280 17.75 5.55 -4.84
N TYR A 281 16.61 4.90 -5.04
CA TYR A 281 16.10 4.69 -6.39
C TYR A 281 15.92 6.03 -7.10
N ARG A 282 16.40 6.09 -8.35
CA ARG A 282 16.26 7.21 -9.27
C ARG A 282 15.70 6.65 -10.58
N VAL A 283 14.74 7.37 -11.14
CA VAL A 283 14.23 7.06 -12.48
C VAL A 283 15.37 7.28 -13.48
N HIS A 284 15.68 6.26 -14.28
CA HIS A 284 16.77 6.29 -15.25
C HIS A 284 16.43 7.04 -16.53
N VAL A 285 15.14 7.35 -16.73
CA VAL A 285 14.61 8.10 -17.87
C VAL A 285 14.45 9.57 -17.48
N SER A 286 14.91 10.49 -18.32
CA SER A 286 14.74 11.93 -18.07
C SER A 286 13.31 12.39 -18.40
N LEU A 287 12.88 13.48 -17.76
CA LEU A 287 11.57 14.08 -18.03
C LEU A 287 11.45 14.54 -19.49
N GLU A 288 12.52 15.06 -20.08
CA GLU A 288 12.53 15.51 -21.49
C GLU A 288 12.29 14.36 -22.46
N SER A 289 12.81 13.17 -22.16
CA SER A 289 12.54 11.97 -22.96
C SER A 289 11.09 11.52 -22.82
N LEU A 290 10.53 11.52 -21.60
CA LEU A 290 9.13 11.16 -21.37
C LEU A 290 8.15 12.13 -22.06
N ILE A 291 8.45 13.43 -22.05
CA ILE A 291 7.65 14.46 -22.73
C ILE A 291 7.69 14.30 -24.27
N LYS A 292 8.77 13.71 -24.82
CA LYS A 292 8.90 13.44 -26.26
C LYS A 292 8.32 12.10 -26.68
N ASP A 293 8.07 11.18 -25.74
CA ASP A 293 7.54 9.85 -26.03
C ASP A 293 6.02 9.90 -26.28
N ILE A 294 5.66 10.06 -27.55
CA ILE A 294 4.26 10.13 -27.98
C ILE A 294 3.55 8.79 -27.78
N ASP A 295 4.25 7.67 -27.92
CA ASP A 295 3.64 6.33 -27.82
C ASP A 295 3.20 6.05 -26.38
N LEU A 296 4.08 6.26 -25.40
CA LEU A 296 3.73 6.10 -23.99
C LEU A 296 2.62 7.07 -23.57
N GLN A 297 2.69 8.32 -24.02
CA GLN A 297 1.66 9.32 -23.74
C GLN A 297 0.31 8.92 -24.33
N THR A 298 0.29 8.38 -25.55
CA THR A 298 -0.94 7.96 -26.22
C THR A 298 -1.56 6.76 -25.50
N ASN A 299 -0.75 5.76 -25.15
CA ASN A 299 -1.19 4.60 -24.37
C ASN A 299 -1.85 5.03 -23.04
N ILE A 300 -1.20 5.90 -22.26
CA ILE A 300 -1.76 6.40 -20.99
C ILE A 300 -3.03 7.25 -21.23
N LYS A 301 -3.05 8.08 -22.28
CA LYS A 301 -4.25 8.87 -22.62
C LYS A 301 -5.43 7.98 -23.00
N ASP A 302 -5.18 6.90 -23.73
CA ASP A 302 -6.22 5.96 -24.14
C ASP A 302 -6.77 5.20 -22.92
N LEU A 303 -5.91 4.75 -22.01
CA LEU A 303 -6.32 4.19 -20.71
C LEU A 303 -7.21 5.16 -19.91
N VAL A 304 -6.85 6.43 -19.85
CA VAL A 304 -7.65 7.48 -19.17
C VAL A 304 -8.99 7.73 -19.87
N ARG A 305 -9.00 7.77 -21.21
CA ARG A 305 -10.20 8.02 -22.02
C ARG A 305 -11.19 6.87 -21.93
N TRP A 306 -10.73 5.63 -22.16
CA TRP A 306 -11.60 4.45 -22.18
C TRP A 306 -12.18 4.12 -20.81
N SER A 307 -11.44 4.40 -19.73
CA SER A 307 -11.95 4.26 -18.35
C SER A 307 -12.91 5.37 -17.91
N GLY A 308 -13.20 6.37 -18.76
CA GLY A 308 -14.08 7.48 -18.42
C GLY A 308 -13.50 8.44 -17.37
N ARG A 309 -12.17 8.41 -17.15
CA ARG A 309 -11.45 9.27 -16.20
C ARG A 309 -10.93 10.57 -16.83
N SER A 310 -11.24 10.85 -18.10
CA SER A 310 -10.87 12.09 -18.79
C SER A 310 -11.75 13.28 -18.41
N LEU A 311 -11.15 14.47 -18.29
CA LEU A 311 -11.81 15.75 -18.01
C LEU A 311 -11.26 16.86 -18.93
N PRO A 312 -12.11 17.66 -19.61
CA PRO A 312 -13.56 17.49 -19.73
C PRO A 312 -13.89 16.17 -20.44
N LYS A 313 -15.08 15.62 -20.17
CA LYS A 313 -15.56 14.46 -20.92
C LYS A 313 -15.64 14.90 -22.38
N GLU A 314 -14.76 14.39 -23.24
CA GLU A 314 -14.91 14.56 -24.69
C GLU A 314 -16.32 14.06 -25.02
N GLU A 315 -17.15 14.89 -25.66
CA GLU A 315 -18.48 14.44 -26.09
C GLU A 315 -18.28 13.19 -26.93
N ALA A 316 -18.85 12.07 -26.47
CA ALA A 316 -18.81 10.82 -27.19
C ALA A 316 -19.43 11.06 -28.57
N SER A 317 -18.59 11.29 -29.58
CA SER A 317 -19.02 11.32 -30.96
C SER A 317 -19.46 9.90 -31.32
N GLY A 318 -20.72 9.57 -31.01
CA GLY A 318 -21.44 8.41 -31.53
C GLY A 318 -20.75 7.05 -31.39
N VAL A 319 -20.04 6.78 -30.28
CA VAL A 319 -19.63 5.39 -30.00
C VAL A 319 -20.83 4.68 -29.38
N ASP A 320 -21.57 3.98 -30.24
CA ASP A 320 -22.74 3.18 -29.92
C ASP A 320 -22.41 2.19 -28.79
N ALA A 321 -23.28 2.06 -27.78
CA ALA A 321 -23.06 1.17 -26.63
C ALA A 321 -22.92 -0.31 -27.04
N SER A 322 -23.33 -0.65 -28.27
CA SER A 322 -23.09 -1.95 -28.91
C SER A 322 -21.60 -2.21 -29.24
N VAL A 323 -20.81 -1.17 -29.50
CA VAL A 323 -19.36 -1.26 -29.79
C VAL A 323 -18.57 -1.55 -28.51
N VAL A 324 -19.01 -1.03 -27.36
CA VAL A 324 -18.41 -1.30 -26.05
C VAL A 324 -18.59 -2.78 -25.66
N ALA A 325 -19.75 -3.35 -25.93
CA ALA A 325 -20.01 -4.79 -25.75
C ALA A 325 -19.27 -5.68 -26.77
N ALA A 326 -19.09 -5.20 -28.01
CA ALA A 326 -18.31 -5.92 -29.02
C ALA A 326 -16.79 -5.87 -28.73
N LEU A 327 -16.30 -4.78 -28.13
CA LEU A 327 -14.92 -4.64 -27.66
C LEU A 327 -14.62 -5.56 -26.48
N SER A 328 -15.53 -5.76 -25.53
CA SER A 328 -15.31 -6.72 -24.44
C SER A 328 -15.16 -8.17 -24.97
N VAL A 329 -15.81 -8.50 -26.09
CA VAL A 329 -15.66 -9.78 -26.78
C VAL A 329 -14.35 -9.84 -27.57
N ALA A 330 -13.94 -8.74 -28.22
CA ALA A 330 -12.62 -8.62 -28.86
C ALA A 330 -11.46 -8.55 -27.84
N GLU A 331 -11.74 -8.24 -26.58
CA GLU A 331 -10.77 -8.15 -25.48
C GLU A 331 -10.56 -9.49 -24.77
N ALA A 332 -11.58 -10.36 -24.71
CA ALA A 332 -11.35 -11.78 -24.48
C ALA A 332 -10.44 -12.38 -25.57
N VAL A 333 -10.58 -11.91 -26.82
CA VAL A 333 -9.65 -12.21 -27.92
C VAL A 333 -8.28 -11.56 -27.70
N THR A 334 -8.18 -10.46 -26.95
CA THR A 334 -6.89 -9.82 -26.61
C THR A 334 -6.17 -10.55 -25.47
N VAL A 335 -6.88 -11.09 -24.47
CA VAL A 335 -6.28 -12.00 -23.47
C VAL A 335 -5.79 -13.27 -24.17
N LEU A 336 -6.55 -13.80 -25.13
CA LEU A 336 -6.11 -14.86 -26.03
C LEU A 336 -4.92 -14.42 -26.92
N SER A 337 -4.84 -13.15 -27.35
CA SER A 337 -3.70 -12.65 -28.13
C SER A 337 -2.46 -12.37 -27.30
N VAL A 338 -2.58 -12.04 -26.00
CA VAL A 338 -1.45 -11.99 -25.06
C VAL A 338 -0.90 -13.40 -24.89
N ALA A 339 -1.77 -14.39 -24.73
CA ALA A 339 -1.45 -15.81 -24.77
C ALA A 339 -0.72 -16.23 -26.07
N GLU A 340 -1.25 -15.86 -27.24
CA GLU A 340 -0.65 -16.15 -28.55
C GLU A 340 0.69 -15.40 -28.78
N ALA A 341 0.79 -14.12 -28.42
CA ALA A 341 2.02 -13.32 -28.55
C ALA A 341 3.12 -13.79 -27.59
N VAL A 342 2.76 -14.25 -26.39
CA VAL A 342 3.70 -14.89 -25.44
C VAL A 342 4.16 -16.25 -26.00
N SER A 343 3.26 -17.04 -26.60
CA SER A 343 3.59 -18.33 -27.25
C SER A 343 4.56 -18.17 -28.44
N GLU A 344 4.38 -17.14 -29.27
CA GLU A 344 5.27 -16.88 -30.42
C GLU A 344 6.66 -16.40 -30.00
N LYS A 345 6.78 -15.53 -28.98
CA LYS A 345 8.07 -15.08 -28.44
C LYS A 345 8.85 -16.21 -27.74
N GLN A 346 8.17 -17.12 -27.03
CA GLN A 346 8.82 -18.28 -26.41
C GLN A 346 9.33 -19.32 -27.43
N LYS A 347 8.64 -19.52 -28.56
CA LYS A 347 9.13 -20.40 -29.64
C LYS A 347 10.46 -19.89 -30.23
N PHE A 348 10.63 -18.58 -30.39
CA PHE A 348 11.86 -17.99 -30.92
C PHE A 348 13.05 -18.06 -29.95
N SER A 349 12.81 -18.04 -28.63
CA SER A 349 13.87 -18.18 -27.62
C SER A 349 14.40 -19.61 -27.46
N SER A 350 13.70 -20.63 -27.96
CA SER A 350 14.09 -22.03 -27.81
C SER A 350 14.98 -22.57 -28.94
N ALA A 351 15.31 -21.73 -29.93
CA ALA A 351 16.05 -22.10 -31.13
C ALA A 351 17.52 -21.60 -31.11
N THR A 352 18.30 -21.94 -30.09
CA THR A 352 19.78 -21.82 -30.15
C THR A 352 20.45 -23.06 -29.54
N GLU A 353 20.95 -23.89 -30.46
CA GLU A 353 22.07 -24.84 -30.39
C GLU A 353 22.26 -25.72 -29.12
N LYS A 354 21.90 -27.00 -29.27
CA LYS A 354 22.48 -28.09 -28.45
C LYS A 354 23.88 -28.43 -28.97
N PRO A 355 24.92 -28.53 -28.12
CA PRO A 355 26.20 -29.07 -28.53
C PRO A 355 26.11 -30.60 -28.69
N VAL A 356 26.58 -31.08 -29.84
CA VAL A 356 26.73 -32.49 -30.19
C VAL A 356 27.92 -33.06 -29.43
N LEU A 357 27.69 -34.05 -28.56
CA LEU A 357 28.75 -34.88 -27.99
C LEU A 357 29.21 -35.89 -29.06
N VAL A 358 30.46 -35.79 -29.49
CA VAL A 358 31.15 -36.83 -30.26
C VAL A 358 31.77 -37.82 -29.26
N LYS A 359 31.64 -39.10 -29.60
CA LYS A 359 31.93 -40.32 -28.81
C LYS A 359 33.25 -40.36 -28.06
#